data_AF-A0A3D8Y8Q6-F1
#
_entry.id   AF-A0A3D8Y8Q6-F1
#
_cell.length_a   1.000
_cell.length_b   1.000
_cell.length_c   1.000
_cell.angle_alpha   90.00
_cell.angle_beta   90.00
_cell.angle_gamma   90.00
#
_symmetry.space_group_name_H-M   'P 1'
#
loop_
_entity.id
_entity.type
_entity.pdbx_description
1 polymer ?
#
loop_
_entity_poly.entity_id
_entity_poly.type
_entity_poly.pdbx_seq_one_letter_code
_entity_poly.pdbx_strand_id
1 'polypeptide(L)'
;MQSFFQFKILSILILLVISACSFAQPLASELESELLPLSDLSHFQKLSTTSWQIAGNVSASRHHSGRLTPVEGKGILTYTPSSNSAPLVSKLEFGDIDLEFDFLLSRQAGFSVTLHNQHQINISDLWMKSGADAYKAAGLWQHLRIQFVGSEGNKKIEKVLLNGQDVIQQDDIIHMQPANPSTKTFSINGKTGGFAIRNIHYKTFGTEKIVLSDLAFKVYNGLHKNPDTLNLLPVKRQGKTDTLSHRVGDRKSQLVFDGMVDIPATGEYLFSLTAGGGAWLYIDNKQVISNNGSRDFERAFYKRTNLKKGKYPFKLVYSNSDECLVLHYQGPQIPWQSLTTASSMRLSEHFEPLEYQVKDKPALQRGFMMHGEKVNPYTAAVGFGANNYAYDMHTYNLLAVWHGRFIDVANMWRERGEKQLEIPLGAKLEFSGKPLLARLKENTSTWPDSAQTSDGVFTLRGYSLDDKQVPVFSYALQDVKVEDKMTQLPSHEGLARQLKIQNANKRKHYYILLAEGRFIETLADSSYAVDDKRYYIEKLTVNNAVATIRKNNGVQQLIVPVSVSTPVQTIQYNIVW
;
A
#
# COMPACT_ATOMS: atom_id res chain seq x y z
N MET A 1 67.84 15.58 30.18
CA MET A 1 68.38 15.16 28.87
C MET A 1 67.80 13.79 28.57
N GLN A 2 66.72 13.77 27.78
CA GLN A 2 66.67 13.16 26.43
C GLN A 2 66.81 11.63 26.51
N SER A 3 65.77 10.84 26.24
CA SER A 3 65.20 10.68 24.91
C SER A 3 63.80 10.06 24.95
N PHE A 4 62.91 10.63 24.13
CA PHE A 4 61.54 10.25 23.86
C PHE A 4 61.46 9.10 22.85
N PHE A 5 60.58 8.11 23.08
CA PHE A 5 59.94 7.35 22.00
C PHE A 5 58.45 7.20 22.30
N GLN A 6 57.63 8.06 21.67
CA GLN A 6 56.18 7.86 21.60
C GLN A 6 55.84 7.06 20.35
N PHE A 7 55.28 5.87 20.52
CA PHE A 7 54.54 5.19 19.45
C PHE A 7 53.16 5.84 19.32
N LYS A 8 52.93 6.58 18.23
CA LYS A 8 51.59 6.98 17.80
C LYS A 8 50.89 5.77 17.18
N ILE A 9 49.94 5.18 17.91
CA ILE A 9 48.95 4.26 17.32
C ILE A 9 47.92 5.14 16.61
N LEU A 10 48.00 5.16 15.28
CA LEU A 10 47.04 5.80 14.40
C LEU A 10 45.80 4.89 14.30
N SER A 11 44.78 5.14 15.13
CA SER A 11 43.47 4.49 15.01
C SER A 11 42.74 5.04 13.79
N ILE A 12 42.95 4.40 12.63
CA ILE A 12 42.16 4.64 11.42
C ILE A 12 40.78 4.00 11.66
N LEU A 13 39.79 4.82 11.99
CA LEU A 13 38.39 4.44 12.05
C LEU A 13 37.86 4.29 10.60
N ILE A 14 38.04 3.12 10.00
CA ILE A 14 37.38 2.77 8.74
C ILE A 14 35.90 2.55 9.06
N LEU A 15 35.07 3.55 8.75
CA LEU A 15 33.62 3.46 8.79
C LEU A 15 33.16 2.56 7.62
N LEU A 16 33.20 1.25 7.85
CA LEU A 16 32.68 0.27 6.91
C LEU A 16 31.16 0.26 7.04
N VAL A 17 30.50 1.07 6.19
CA VAL A 17 29.05 1.02 5.99
C VAL A 17 28.72 -0.31 5.33
N ILE A 18 28.51 -1.35 6.16
CA ILE A 18 27.94 -2.62 5.71
C ILE A 18 26.44 -2.37 5.54
N SER A 19 26.06 -1.86 4.37
CA SER A 19 24.70 -1.97 3.88
C SER A 19 24.50 -3.40 3.39
N ALA A 20 24.12 -4.29 4.31
CA ALA A 20 23.72 -5.66 4.01
C ALA A 20 22.34 -5.93 4.64
N CYS A 21 21.33 -5.29 4.06
CA CYS A 21 19.96 -5.80 4.09
C CYS A 21 19.52 -5.98 2.64
N SER A 22 20.04 -7.03 1.99
CA SER A 22 19.43 -7.57 0.76
C SER A 22 18.16 -8.33 1.15
N PHE A 23 17.12 -7.59 1.52
CA PHE A 23 15.78 -8.10 1.23
C PHE A 23 15.69 -8.11 -0.30
N ALA A 24 15.33 -9.25 -0.88
CA ALA A 24 14.88 -9.28 -2.26
C ALA A 24 13.77 -8.24 -2.36
N GLN A 25 14.08 -7.07 -2.93
CA GLN A 25 13.06 -6.09 -3.23
C GLN A 25 12.05 -6.84 -4.09
N PRO A 26 10.75 -6.87 -3.71
CA PRO A 26 9.74 -7.33 -4.65
C PRO A 26 9.99 -6.54 -5.93
N LEU A 27 10.08 -7.23 -7.08
CA LEU A 27 10.27 -6.56 -8.36
C LEU A 27 9.17 -5.51 -8.46
N ALA A 28 9.53 -4.24 -8.35
CA ALA A 28 8.56 -3.17 -8.33
C ALA A 28 7.78 -3.25 -9.65
N SER A 29 6.45 -3.28 -9.51
CA SER A 29 5.50 -3.39 -10.62
C SER A 29 5.41 -2.09 -11.44
N GLU A 30 6.29 -1.12 -11.21
CA GLU A 30 6.43 0.11 -11.95
C GLU A 30 7.92 0.56 -11.99
N LEU A 31 8.27 1.36 -13.01
CA LEU A 31 9.53 2.11 -13.03
C LEU A 31 9.52 3.19 -11.95
N GLU A 32 10.71 3.62 -11.52
CA GLU A 32 10.86 4.65 -10.49
C GLU A 32 10.28 6.00 -10.94
N SER A 33 9.64 6.70 -10.00
CA SER A 33 9.18 8.08 -10.13
C SER A 33 10.27 9.05 -9.69
N GLU A 34 10.26 10.27 -10.24
CA GLU A 34 11.16 11.34 -9.80
C GLU A 34 10.65 11.94 -8.49
N LEU A 35 11.53 12.08 -7.49
CA LEU A 35 11.21 12.77 -6.24
C LEU A 35 11.45 14.28 -6.40
N LEU A 36 10.44 15.09 -6.11
CA LEU A 36 10.57 16.54 -5.97
C LEU A 36 11.20 16.86 -4.59
N PRO A 37 12.44 17.38 -4.53
CA PRO A 37 13.11 17.60 -3.26
C PRO A 37 12.42 18.64 -2.38
N LEU A 38 12.25 18.33 -1.10
CA LEU A 38 11.71 19.21 -0.07
C LEU A 38 12.79 19.63 0.94
N SER A 39 13.98 20.00 0.43
CA SER A 39 15.06 20.58 1.25
C SER A 39 14.81 22.05 1.59
N ASP A 40 14.07 22.73 0.72
CA ASP A 40 13.68 24.14 0.74
C ASP A 40 12.53 24.33 -0.29
N LEU A 41 12.09 25.57 -0.52
CA LEU A 41 11.01 25.90 -1.46
C LEU A 41 11.49 26.24 -2.89
N SER A 42 12.74 25.98 -3.24
CA SER A 42 13.34 26.43 -4.53
C SER A 42 12.73 25.77 -5.76
N HIS A 43 12.09 24.61 -5.63
CA HIS A 43 11.34 23.93 -6.70
C HIS A 43 9.98 24.56 -7.00
N PHE A 44 9.58 25.56 -6.23
CA PHE A 44 8.33 26.31 -6.39
C PHE A 44 8.62 27.76 -6.79
N GLN A 45 7.61 28.42 -7.36
CA GLN A 45 7.66 29.84 -7.66
C GLN A 45 7.82 30.64 -6.36
N LYS A 46 8.55 31.76 -6.43
CA LYS A 46 8.84 32.59 -5.26
C LYS A 46 7.54 33.15 -4.68
N LEU A 47 7.31 32.92 -3.39
CA LEU A 47 6.16 33.44 -2.67
C LEU A 47 6.56 34.66 -1.82
N SER A 48 5.60 35.56 -1.61
CA SER A 48 5.66 36.66 -0.62
C SER A 48 4.95 36.31 0.69
N THR A 49 4.50 35.06 0.84
CA THR A 49 3.69 34.59 1.97
C THR A 49 4.53 33.86 2.99
N THR A 50 4.10 33.87 4.24
CA THR A 50 4.65 33.02 5.32
C THR A 50 3.82 31.77 5.59
N SER A 51 2.79 31.49 4.77
CA SER A 51 1.92 30.32 4.98
C SER A 51 2.60 28.98 4.70
N TRP A 52 3.75 28.98 4.01
CA TRP A 52 4.46 27.79 3.57
C TRP A 52 5.85 27.71 4.21
N GLN A 53 6.22 26.53 4.68
CA GLN A 53 7.54 26.26 5.25
C GLN A 53 7.91 24.78 5.09
N ILE A 54 9.21 24.50 5.18
CA ILE A 54 9.74 23.13 5.23
C ILE A 54 9.98 22.74 6.70
N ALA A 55 9.62 21.50 7.03
CA ALA A 55 9.76 20.89 8.35
C ALA A 55 10.40 19.50 8.24
N GLY A 56 10.94 19.01 9.35
CA GLY A 56 11.46 17.63 9.47
C GLY A 56 10.46 16.65 10.07
N ASN A 57 9.51 17.17 10.86
CA ASN A 57 8.40 16.42 11.42
C ASN A 57 7.21 17.37 11.64
N VAL A 58 6.02 16.81 11.81
CA VAL A 58 4.81 17.56 12.10
C VAL A 58 3.97 16.83 13.14
N SER A 59 3.23 17.59 13.94
CA SER A 59 2.16 17.08 14.79
C SER A 59 0.88 17.83 14.48
N ALA A 60 -0.18 17.14 14.09
CA ALA A 60 -1.51 17.71 13.92
C ALA A 60 -2.36 17.39 15.14
N SER A 61 -3.00 18.39 15.72
CA SER A 61 -3.91 18.14 16.82
C SER A 61 -5.14 17.40 16.31
N ARG A 62 -5.48 16.27 16.96
CA ARG A 62 -6.75 15.57 16.73
C ARG A 62 -7.91 16.15 17.53
N HIS A 63 -7.61 16.99 18.52
CA HIS A 63 -8.58 17.59 19.43
C HIS A 63 -8.88 19.06 19.14
N HIS A 64 -7.98 19.77 18.45
CA HIS A 64 -8.15 21.17 18.07
C HIS A 64 -8.19 21.32 16.55
N SER A 65 -9.22 22.00 16.04
CA SER A 65 -9.40 22.27 14.61
C SER A 65 -8.24 23.08 14.04
N GLY A 66 -7.77 22.70 12.86
CA GLY A 66 -6.80 23.44 12.06
C GLY A 66 -5.37 23.54 12.62
N ARG A 67 -5.09 22.96 13.79
CA ARG A 67 -3.79 23.14 14.46
C ARG A 67 -2.76 22.13 13.97
N LEU A 68 -1.74 22.62 13.27
CA LEU A 68 -0.53 21.91 12.88
C LEU A 68 0.68 22.54 13.58
N THR A 69 1.56 21.72 14.15
CA THR A 69 2.80 22.15 14.80
C THR A 69 3.98 21.52 14.06
N PRO A 70 4.72 22.30 13.25
CA PRO A 70 5.93 21.84 12.59
C PRO A 70 7.09 21.72 13.57
N VAL A 71 8.03 20.84 13.25
CA VAL A 71 9.34 20.73 13.92
C VAL A 71 10.42 21.01 12.88
N GLU A 72 11.43 21.77 13.27
CA GLU A 72 12.55 22.14 12.39
C GLU A 72 13.19 20.90 11.74
N GLY A 73 13.50 21.02 10.45
CA GLY A 73 14.15 19.98 9.66
C GLY A 73 13.77 20.07 8.19
N LYS A 74 13.89 18.95 7.46
CA LYS A 74 13.67 18.87 6.01
C LYS A 74 12.80 17.69 5.62
N GLY A 75 12.20 17.75 4.43
CA GLY A 75 11.47 16.64 3.83
C GLY A 75 9.94 16.72 3.92
N ILE A 76 9.40 17.67 4.68
CA ILE A 76 7.95 17.87 4.81
C ILE A 76 7.61 19.32 4.44
N LEU A 77 6.75 19.49 3.45
CA LEU A 77 6.11 20.76 3.13
C LEU A 77 4.93 20.96 4.07
N THR A 78 4.84 22.11 4.72
CA THR A 78 3.69 22.42 5.59
C THR A 78 3.03 23.71 5.18
N TYR A 79 1.72 23.74 5.37
CA TYR A 79 0.88 24.92 5.22
C TYR A 79 0.25 25.27 6.56
N THR A 80 0.34 26.53 6.95
CA THR A 80 -0.41 27.13 8.05
C THR A 80 -1.08 28.40 7.53
N PRO A 81 -2.41 28.56 7.65
CA PRO A 81 -3.10 29.75 7.17
C PRO A 81 -2.49 31.04 7.76
N SER A 82 -2.26 32.03 6.90
CA SER A 82 -1.88 33.39 7.28
C SER A 82 -2.77 34.42 6.57
N SER A 83 -2.69 35.69 7.00
CA SER A 83 -3.48 36.79 6.42
C SER A 83 -3.21 37.04 4.93
N ASN A 84 -2.07 36.58 4.40
CA ASN A 84 -1.68 36.72 3.00
C ASN A 84 -1.34 35.35 2.38
N SER A 85 -2.29 34.42 2.41
CA SER A 85 -2.08 33.07 1.86
C SER A 85 -2.19 33.05 0.33
N ALA A 86 -1.26 32.34 -0.32
CA ALA A 86 -1.24 32.18 -1.78
C ALA A 86 -0.98 30.71 -2.16
N PRO A 87 -1.43 30.29 -3.36
CA PRO A 87 -1.04 29.02 -3.99
C PRO A 87 0.47 28.78 -4.00
N LEU A 88 0.92 27.57 -3.69
CA LEU A 88 2.28 27.14 -3.96
C LEU A 88 2.33 26.51 -5.36
N VAL A 89 2.89 27.24 -6.32
CA VAL A 89 2.96 26.83 -7.73
C VAL A 89 4.32 26.19 -8.01
N SER A 90 4.32 24.99 -8.58
CA SER A 90 5.56 24.29 -8.98
C SER A 90 6.26 25.00 -10.16
N LYS A 91 7.57 24.79 -10.26
CA LYS A 91 8.35 25.11 -11.48
C LYS A 91 8.35 23.98 -12.52
N LEU A 92 7.83 22.80 -12.15
CA LEU A 92 7.73 21.64 -13.04
C LEU A 92 6.68 21.91 -14.12
N GLU A 93 7.08 21.82 -15.38
CA GLU A 93 6.18 21.86 -16.52
C GLU A 93 5.94 20.44 -17.05
N PHE A 94 4.68 20.12 -17.37
CA PHE A 94 4.29 18.80 -17.86
C PHE A 94 3.11 18.88 -18.84
N GLY A 95 3.06 17.90 -19.76
CA GLY A 95 1.88 17.62 -20.59
C GLY A 95 0.95 16.65 -19.86
N ASP A 96 1.34 15.39 -19.83
CA ASP A 96 0.73 14.33 -19.02
C ASP A 96 1.58 14.08 -17.78
N ILE A 97 0.95 13.78 -16.65
CA ILE A 97 1.62 13.51 -15.38
C ILE A 97 0.91 12.42 -14.56
N ASP A 98 1.70 11.55 -13.93
CA ASP A 98 1.32 10.77 -12.78
C ASP A 98 1.95 11.44 -11.55
N LEU A 99 1.13 12.02 -10.67
CA LEU A 99 1.58 12.77 -9.50
C LEU A 99 1.12 12.03 -8.24
N GLU A 100 2.04 11.68 -7.36
CA GLU A 100 1.72 11.03 -6.10
C GLU A 100 2.43 11.73 -4.93
N PHE A 101 1.79 11.74 -3.77
CA PHE A 101 2.39 12.29 -2.55
C PHE A 101 1.67 11.79 -1.31
N ASP A 102 2.36 11.85 -0.18
CA ASP A 102 1.73 11.64 1.12
C ASP A 102 1.28 12.99 1.69
N PHE A 103 0.11 13.02 2.31
CA PHE A 103 -0.43 14.20 2.98
C PHE A 103 -1.00 13.88 4.36
N LEU A 104 -1.01 14.88 5.23
CA LEU A 104 -1.56 14.80 6.59
C LEU A 104 -2.37 16.06 6.87
N LEU A 105 -3.64 15.87 7.22
CA LEU A 105 -4.56 16.96 7.54
C LEU A 105 -4.68 17.12 9.06
N SER A 106 -4.64 18.35 9.56
CA SER A 106 -5.24 18.63 10.86
C SER A 106 -6.77 18.54 10.76
N ARG A 107 -7.45 18.38 11.90
CA ARG A 107 -8.91 18.24 11.93
C ARG A 107 -9.58 19.45 11.26
N GLN A 108 -10.55 19.21 10.38
CA GLN A 108 -11.24 20.21 9.53
C GLN A 108 -10.34 20.99 8.56
N ALA A 109 -9.10 20.55 8.35
CA ALA A 109 -8.24 21.14 7.34
C ALA A 109 -8.61 20.67 5.94
N GLY A 110 -8.20 21.47 4.95
CA GLY A 110 -8.33 21.13 3.55
C GLY A 110 -7.42 21.93 2.66
N PHE A 111 -7.12 21.36 1.51
CA PHE A 111 -6.36 21.97 0.43
C PHE A 111 -6.94 21.53 -0.92
N SER A 112 -6.35 22.04 -1.98
CA SER A 112 -6.66 21.58 -3.33
C SER A 112 -5.38 21.45 -4.14
N VAL A 113 -5.36 20.50 -5.06
CA VAL A 113 -4.34 20.40 -6.10
C VAL A 113 -4.96 20.87 -7.40
N THR A 114 -4.35 21.83 -8.07
CA THR A 114 -4.80 22.31 -9.37
C THR A 114 -3.77 21.98 -10.43
N LEU A 115 -4.20 21.28 -11.48
CA LEU A 115 -3.39 20.92 -12.65
C LEU A 115 -3.75 21.85 -13.82
N HIS A 116 -2.72 22.39 -14.48
CA HIS A 116 -2.85 23.35 -15.58
C HIS A 116 -3.76 24.55 -15.26
N ASN A 117 -3.83 24.93 -13.98
CA ASN A 117 -4.72 25.97 -13.45
C ASN A 117 -6.20 25.81 -13.85
N GLN A 118 -6.63 24.59 -14.19
CA GLN A 118 -7.98 24.31 -14.69
C GLN A 118 -8.63 23.14 -13.96
N HIS A 119 -7.88 22.06 -13.71
CA HIS A 119 -8.42 20.85 -13.13
C HIS A 119 -8.08 20.80 -11.65
N GLN A 120 -9.04 21.14 -10.80
CA GLN A 120 -8.85 21.20 -9.36
C GLN A 120 -9.42 19.96 -8.67
N ILE A 121 -8.63 19.36 -7.80
CA ILE A 121 -9.03 18.27 -6.89
C ILE A 121 -9.12 18.87 -5.49
N ASN A 122 -10.29 18.81 -4.88
CA ASN A 122 -10.50 19.28 -3.51
C ASN A 122 -10.26 18.16 -2.50
N ILE A 123 -9.46 18.43 -1.48
CA ILE A 123 -9.12 17.48 -0.42
C ILE A 123 -9.42 18.13 0.92
N SER A 124 -10.33 17.55 1.70
CA SER A 124 -10.66 18.04 3.04
C SER A 124 -11.05 16.91 3.98
N ASP A 125 -10.94 17.16 5.29
CA ASP A 125 -11.43 16.26 6.33
C ASP A 125 -12.94 15.93 6.19
N LEU A 126 -13.74 16.87 5.67
CA LEU A 126 -15.16 16.63 5.40
C LEU A 126 -15.39 15.72 4.20
N TRP A 127 -14.69 16.00 3.09
CA TRP A 127 -14.74 15.15 1.89
C TRP A 127 -14.33 13.70 2.21
N MET A 128 -13.29 13.53 3.02
CA MET A 128 -12.82 12.20 3.42
C MET A 128 -13.90 11.39 4.13
N LYS A 129 -14.77 12.04 4.92
CA LYS A 129 -15.89 11.37 5.61
C LYS A 129 -17.02 10.98 4.66
N SER A 130 -17.19 11.66 3.54
CA SER A 130 -18.12 11.23 2.47
C SER A 130 -17.53 10.14 1.57
N GLY A 131 -16.20 10.10 1.40
CA GLY A 131 -15.46 9.06 0.67
C GLY A 131 -15.12 7.83 1.52
N ALA A 132 -16.13 7.31 2.24
CA ALA A 132 -16.00 6.52 3.47
C ALA A 132 -15.08 5.29 3.43
N ASP A 133 -14.80 4.72 2.26
CA ASP A 133 -14.01 3.49 2.15
C ASP A 133 -12.49 3.73 2.13
N ALA A 134 -12.05 4.92 1.69
CA ALA A 134 -10.66 5.15 1.33
C ALA A 134 -9.88 5.99 2.36
N TYR A 135 -10.57 6.67 3.27
CA TYR A 135 -9.96 7.69 4.12
C TYR A 135 -9.29 7.12 5.38
N LYS A 136 -8.48 7.97 6.04
CA LYS A 136 -7.95 7.76 7.38
C LYS A 136 -8.35 8.92 8.29
N ALA A 137 -8.35 8.70 9.60
CA ALA A 137 -8.61 9.77 10.56
C ALA A 137 -7.63 10.95 10.43
N ALA A 138 -8.10 12.15 10.77
CA ALA A 138 -7.28 13.35 10.78
C ALA A 138 -6.03 13.17 11.68
N GLY A 139 -4.91 13.74 11.23
CA GLY A 139 -3.60 13.59 11.85
C GLY A 139 -2.79 12.37 11.40
N LEU A 140 -3.32 11.53 10.50
CA LEU A 140 -2.59 10.40 9.93
C LEU A 140 -2.10 10.70 8.52
N TRP A 141 -1.00 10.06 8.12
CA TRP A 141 -0.51 10.15 6.74
C TRP A 141 -1.39 9.32 5.81
N GLN A 142 -1.78 9.97 4.72
CA GLN A 142 -2.56 9.41 3.62
C GLN A 142 -1.78 9.53 2.33
N HIS A 143 -2.02 8.62 1.41
CA HIS A 143 -1.35 8.60 0.12
C HIS A 143 -2.34 8.99 -0.98
N LEU A 144 -1.98 9.95 -1.82
CA LEU A 144 -2.76 10.37 -2.97
C LEU A 144 -1.95 10.12 -4.24
N ARG A 145 -2.59 9.56 -5.28
CA ARG A 145 -2.06 9.49 -6.63
C ARG A 145 -3.07 10.04 -7.63
N ILE A 146 -2.61 10.88 -8.55
CA ILE A 146 -3.43 11.59 -9.54
C ILE A 146 -2.84 11.31 -10.92
N GLN A 147 -3.64 10.74 -11.82
CA GLN A 147 -3.27 10.59 -13.22
C GLN A 147 -3.98 11.63 -14.06
N PHE A 148 -3.18 12.44 -14.75
CA PHE A 148 -3.64 13.54 -15.59
C PHE A 148 -3.09 13.37 -17.00
N VAL A 149 -4.00 13.16 -17.94
CA VAL A 149 -3.67 12.73 -19.30
C VAL A 149 -4.60 13.39 -20.32
N GLY A 150 -4.22 13.32 -21.60
CA GLY A 150 -5.06 13.72 -22.73
C GLY A 150 -4.31 14.56 -23.76
N SER A 151 -4.97 14.92 -24.85
CA SER A 151 -4.39 15.83 -25.84
C SER A 151 -4.41 17.28 -25.34
N GLU A 152 -3.55 18.14 -25.90
CA GLU A 152 -3.65 19.59 -25.69
C GLU A 152 -5.08 20.08 -26.02
N GLY A 153 -5.68 20.86 -25.12
CA GLY A 153 -7.08 21.31 -25.22
C GLY A 153 -8.15 20.32 -24.76
N ASN A 154 -7.81 19.06 -24.49
CA ASN A 154 -8.73 18.04 -23.95
C ASN A 154 -8.06 17.21 -22.84
N LYS A 155 -7.37 17.90 -21.92
CA LYS A 155 -6.79 17.29 -20.74
C LYS A 155 -7.90 16.91 -19.75
N LYS A 156 -7.68 15.82 -19.01
CA LYS A 156 -8.57 15.37 -17.94
C LYS A 156 -7.79 14.69 -16.84
N ILE A 157 -8.38 14.67 -15.65
CA ILE A 157 -7.99 13.75 -14.59
C ILE A 157 -8.62 12.40 -14.94
N GLU A 158 -7.80 11.40 -15.23
CA GLU A 158 -8.26 10.04 -15.58
C GLU A 158 -8.45 9.20 -14.33
N LYS A 159 -7.64 9.44 -13.29
CA LYS A 159 -7.66 8.64 -12.07
C LYS A 159 -7.25 9.45 -10.84
N VAL A 160 -7.94 9.20 -9.73
CA VAL A 160 -7.54 9.68 -8.40
C VAL A 160 -7.60 8.49 -7.45
N LEU A 161 -6.46 8.11 -6.89
CA LEU A 161 -6.36 7.05 -5.88
C LEU A 161 -6.08 7.67 -4.51
N LEU A 162 -6.94 7.39 -3.54
CA LEU A 162 -6.71 7.70 -2.13
C LEU A 162 -6.43 6.40 -1.37
N ASN A 163 -5.25 6.30 -0.77
CA ASN A 163 -4.77 5.10 -0.07
C ASN A 163 -4.94 3.81 -0.91
N GLY A 164 -4.77 3.93 -2.24
CA GLY A 164 -4.89 2.83 -3.20
C GLY A 164 -6.31 2.59 -3.75
N GLN A 165 -7.34 3.25 -3.21
CA GLN A 165 -8.73 3.12 -3.65
C GLN A 165 -9.10 4.23 -4.65
N ASP A 166 -9.80 3.87 -5.73
CA ASP A 166 -10.26 4.84 -6.72
C ASP A 166 -11.43 5.66 -6.19
N VAL A 167 -11.29 6.98 -6.23
CA VAL A 167 -12.29 7.92 -5.70
C VAL A 167 -12.88 8.81 -6.80
N ILE A 168 -12.55 8.60 -8.07
CA ILE A 168 -12.96 9.52 -9.15
C ILE A 168 -14.47 9.59 -9.38
N GLN A 169 -15.24 8.58 -8.95
CA GLN A 169 -16.69 8.52 -9.12
C GLN A 169 -17.48 9.39 -8.13
N GLN A 170 -16.81 10.16 -7.27
CA GLN A 170 -17.47 11.11 -6.38
C GLN A 170 -17.53 12.47 -7.11
N ASP A 171 -18.69 12.78 -7.69
CA ASP A 171 -18.97 13.95 -8.56
C ASP A 171 -18.54 15.32 -7.98
N ASP A 172 -18.26 15.39 -6.68
CA ASP A 172 -17.91 16.62 -5.94
C ASP A 172 -16.40 16.84 -5.71
N ILE A 173 -15.51 15.96 -6.19
CA ILE A 173 -14.07 16.08 -5.94
C ILE A 173 -13.37 16.96 -6.97
N ILE A 174 -13.74 16.78 -8.24
CA ILE A 174 -13.06 17.38 -9.38
C ILE A 174 -13.88 18.57 -9.87
N HIS A 175 -13.29 19.76 -9.80
CA HIS A 175 -13.89 20.96 -10.34
C HIS A 175 -13.05 21.50 -11.49
N MET A 176 -13.71 21.78 -12.61
CA MET A 176 -13.12 22.53 -13.71
C MET A 176 -13.32 24.02 -13.48
N GLN A 177 -12.23 24.77 -13.43
CA GLN A 177 -12.26 26.22 -13.36
C GLN A 177 -12.33 26.86 -14.77
N PRO A 178 -12.94 28.06 -14.92
CA PRO A 178 -12.93 28.79 -16.17
C PRO A 178 -11.50 29.01 -16.66
N ALA A 179 -11.27 28.78 -17.95
CA ALA A 179 -9.94 28.71 -18.53
C ALA A 179 -9.13 30.00 -18.33
N ASN A 180 -7.91 29.84 -17.82
CA ASN A 180 -6.82 30.79 -18.06
C ASN A 180 -5.67 30.00 -18.72
N PRO A 181 -5.71 29.81 -20.05
CA PRO A 181 -4.90 28.80 -20.73
C PRO A 181 -3.47 29.33 -20.94
N SER A 182 -2.55 28.92 -20.08
CA SER A 182 -1.10 28.99 -20.40
C SER A 182 -0.19 28.25 -19.43
N THR A 183 -0.64 27.85 -18.23
CA THR A 183 0.26 27.20 -17.26
C THR A 183 0.30 25.68 -17.44
N LYS A 184 1.51 25.13 -17.61
CA LYS A 184 1.76 23.68 -17.67
C LYS A 184 2.21 23.09 -16.33
N THR A 185 1.88 23.75 -15.24
CA THR A 185 2.35 23.42 -13.89
C THR A 185 1.23 22.85 -13.03
N PHE A 186 1.58 22.36 -11.84
CA PHE A 186 0.62 22.08 -10.77
C PHE A 186 0.78 23.09 -9.63
N SER A 187 -0.30 23.38 -8.93
CA SER A 187 -0.29 24.19 -7.71
C SER A 187 -1.00 23.49 -6.57
N ILE A 188 -0.57 23.80 -5.35
CA ILE A 188 -1.21 23.37 -4.11
C ILE A 188 -1.78 24.61 -3.44
N ASN A 189 -3.08 24.64 -3.20
CA ASN A 189 -3.77 25.77 -2.58
C ASN A 189 -4.32 25.34 -1.23
N GLY A 190 -3.82 25.92 -0.15
CA GLY A 190 -4.42 25.74 1.16
C GLY A 190 -5.80 26.41 1.25
N LYS A 191 -6.74 25.76 1.95
CA LYS A 191 -8.10 26.26 2.16
C LYS A 191 -8.30 26.61 3.63
N THR A 192 -8.53 25.61 4.46
CA THR A 192 -8.78 25.74 5.90
C THR A 192 -7.74 24.95 6.68
N GLY A 193 -7.38 25.42 7.88
CA GLY A 193 -6.49 24.70 8.80
C GLY A 193 -5.08 24.43 8.26
N GLY A 194 -4.22 23.89 9.13
CA GLY A 194 -2.87 23.47 8.74
C GLY A 194 -2.84 22.05 8.18
N PHE A 195 -1.97 21.80 7.21
CA PHE A 195 -1.71 20.47 6.66
C PHE A 195 -0.24 20.30 6.27
N ALA A 196 0.15 19.06 6.02
CA ALA A 196 1.50 18.70 5.59
C ALA A 196 1.47 17.79 4.36
N ILE A 197 2.50 17.88 3.53
CA ILE A 197 2.73 17.07 2.34
C ILE A 197 4.19 16.62 2.33
N ARG A 198 4.47 15.40 1.90
CA ARG A 198 5.83 14.86 1.72
C ARG A 198 5.86 13.84 0.59
N ASN A 199 7.06 13.38 0.26
CA ASN A 199 7.27 12.33 -0.75
C ASN A 199 6.54 12.67 -2.05
N ILE A 200 6.70 13.90 -2.54
CA ILE A 200 6.07 14.32 -3.81
C ILE A 200 6.85 13.65 -4.93
N HIS A 201 6.27 12.62 -5.52
CA HIS A 201 6.81 11.87 -6.63
C HIS A 201 6.01 12.16 -7.89
N TYR A 202 6.69 12.18 -9.04
CA TYR A 202 6.00 12.34 -10.31
C TYR A 202 6.64 11.54 -11.45
N LYS A 203 5.84 11.28 -12.48
CA LYS A 203 6.28 10.82 -13.80
C LYS A 203 5.62 11.70 -14.84
N THR A 204 6.41 12.32 -15.70
CA THR A 204 5.88 13.03 -16.88
C THR A 204 5.92 12.10 -18.09
N PHE A 205 4.95 12.26 -18.99
CA PHE A 205 4.86 11.41 -20.17
C PHE A 205 4.98 12.21 -21.46
N GLY A 206 5.71 11.63 -22.41
CA GLY A 206 5.85 12.11 -23.78
C GLY A 206 4.94 11.35 -24.75
N THR A 207 5.10 11.62 -26.04
CA THR A 207 4.30 11.01 -27.12
C THR A 207 4.95 9.78 -27.75
N GLU A 208 6.25 9.58 -27.51
CA GLU A 208 7.04 8.50 -28.09
C GLU A 208 6.66 7.13 -27.53
N LYS A 209 6.70 6.08 -28.37
CA LYS A 209 6.29 4.71 -28.00
C LYS A 209 7.16 3.68 -28.71
N ILE A 210 7.23 2.48 -28.15
CA ILE A 210 7.78 1.33 -28.87
C ILE A 210 6.90 1.06 -30.09
N VAL A 211 7.53 0.90 -31.25
CA VAL A 211 6.86 0.53 -32.51
C VAL A 211 7.35 -0.84 -32.95
N LEU A 212 6.42 -1.74 -33.26
CA LEU A 212 6.71 -3.02 -33.89
C LEU A 212 6.53 -2.90 -35.40
N SER A 213 7.41 -3.55 -36.15
CA SER A 213 7.39 -3.57 -37.62
C SER A 213 7.82 -4.93 -38.16
N ASP A 214 7.47 -5.20 -39.41
CA ASP A 214 7.83 -6.43 -40.12
C ASP A 214 7.46 -7.72 -39.37
N LEU A 215 6.32 -7.70 -38.66
CA LEU A 215 5.86 -8.83 -37.87
C LEU A 215 5.43 -10.00 -38.76
N ALA A 216 5.93 -11.19 -38.42
CA ALA A 216 5.53 -12.46 -38.97
C ALA A 216 5.27 -13.44 -37.83
N PHE A 217 4.41 -14.43 -38.07
CA PHE A 217 4.13 -15.48 -37.11
C PHE A 217 4.42 -16.87 -37.68
N LYS A 218 4.74 -17.80 -36.80
CA LYS A 218 4.86 -19.24 -37.07
C LYS A 218 4.11 -20.03 -36.00
N VAL A 219 3.41 -21.07 -36.41
CA VAL A 219 2.69 -22.00 -35.55
C VAL A 219 3.34 -23.38 -35.66
N TYR A 220 3.57 -24.03 -34.54
CA TYR A 220 4.10 -25.40 -34.46
C TYR A 220 3.12 -26.29 -33.70
N ASN A 221 3.07 -27.58 -34.05
CA ASN A 221 2.22 -28.54 -33.36
C ASN A 221 2.70 -28.80 -31.91
N GLY A 222 1.75 -28.89 -30.99
CA GLY A 222 2.02 -29.21 -29.58
C GLY A 222 2.46 -28.00 -28.74
N LEU A 223 2.60 -28.24 -27.44
CA LEU A 223 3.07 -27.26 -26.46
C LEU A 223 4.47 -27.66 -25.99
N HIS A 224 5.43 -26.76 -26.09
CA HIS A 224 6.83 -27.05 -25.79
C HIS A 224 7.32 -26.19 -24.63
N LYS A 225 7.95 -26.83 -23.63
CA LYS A 225 8.43 -26.15 -22.41
C LYS A 225 9.69 -25.33 -22.64
N ASN A 226 10.47 -25.63 -23.68
CA ASN A 226 11.70 -24.91 -24.03
C ASN A 226 11.59 -24.39 -25.48
N PRO A 227 11.70 -23.06 -25.70
CA PRO A 227 11.72 -22.46 -27.04
C PRO A 227 12.75 -23.05 -28.01
N ASP A 228 13.89 -23.55 -27.53
CA ASP A 228 14.94 -24.10 -28.39
C ASP A 228 14.50 -25.35 -29.17
N THR A 229 13.53 -26.09 -28.62
CA THR A 229 12.96 -27.28 -29.28
C THR A 229 12.31 -26.98 -30.63
N LEU A 230 11.87 -25.73 -30.84
CA LEU A 230 11.17 -25.32 -32.06
C LEU A 230 12.07 -25.34 -33.30
N ASN A 231 13.39 -25.25 -33.12
CA ASN A 231 14.36 -25.32 -34.21
C ASN A 231 14.38 -26.70 -34.90
N LEU A 232 13.83 -27.74 -34.24
CA LEU A 232 13.79 -29.11 -34.72
C LEU A 232 12.44 -29.52 -35.30
N LEU A 233 11.45 -28.62 -35.28
CA LEU A 233 10.06 -28.94 -35.63
C LEU A 233 9.66 -28.33 -36.97
N PRO A 234 8.84 -29.02 -37.77
CA PRO A 234 8.27 -28.44 -38.97
C PRO A 234 7.26 -27.34 -38.59
N VAL A 235 7.31 -26.23 -39.33
CA VAL A 235 6.33 -25.15 -39.20
C VAL A 235 5.00 -25.62 -39.77
N LYS A 236 3.93 -25.57 -38.95
CA LYS A 236 2.56 -25.95 -39.34
C LYS A 236 1.91 -24.87 -40.21
N ARG A 237 2.04 -23.61 -39.79
CA ARG A 237 1.45 -22.43 -40.43
C ARG A 237 2.35 -21.24 -40.19
N GLN A 238 2.53 -20.38 -41.20
CA GLN A 238 3.22 -19.11 -41.06
C GLN A 238 2.57 -18.02 -41.90
N GLY A 239 2.77 -16.78 -41.52
CA GLY A 239 2.22 -15.63 -42.25
C GLY A 239 2.77 -14.31 -41.73
N LYS A 240 2.38 -13.23 -42.41
CA LYS A 240 2.61 -11.86 -41.92
C LYS A 240 1.46 -11.42 -41.02
N THR A 241 1.73 -10.48 -40.13
CA THR A 241 0.73 -9.83 -39.29
C THR A 241 1.20 -8.42 -38.95
N ASP A 242 0.28 -7.57 -38.52
CA ASP A 242 0.53 -6.22 -38.02
C ASP A 242 0.20 -6.10 -36.52
N THR A 243 -0.22 -7.20 -35.89
CA THR A 243 -0.69 -7.23 -34.50
C THR A 243 -0.08 -8.39 -33.72
N LEU A 244 0.16 -8.18 -32.42
CA LEU A 244 0.48 -9.27 -31.50
C LEU A 244 -0.81 -9.77 -30.84
N SER A 245 -1.27 -10.95 -31.26
CA SER A 245 -2.46 -11.60 -30.69
C SER A 245 -2.32 -13.11 -30.69
N HIS A 246 -2.68 -13.78 -29.59
CA HIS A 246 -2.71 -15.25 -29.56
C HIS A 246 -3.60 -15.85 -30.66
N ARG A 247 -4.56 -15.07 -31.19
CA ARG A 247 -5.55 -15.49 -32.19
C ARG A 247 -4.96 -15.84 -33.56
N VAL A 248 -3.73 -15.42 -33.87
CA VAL A 248 -3.06 -15.87 -35.10
C VAL A 248 -2.51 -17.30 -34.97
N GLY A 249 -2.39 -17.80 -33.74
CA GLY A 249 -2.02 -19.18 -33.42
C GLY A 249 -3.24 -20.11 -33.31
N ASP A 250 -2.99 -21.37 -32.98
CA ASP A 250 -4.04 -22.34 -32.65
C ASP A 250 -4.02 -22.66 -31.15
N ARG A 251 -5.16 -23.02 -30.57
CA ARG A 251 -5.19 -23.56 -29.21
C ARG A 251 -4.35 -24.85 -29.12
N LYS A 252 -3.64 -25.04 -28.01
CA LYS A 252 -2.72 -26.17 -27.76
C LYS A 252 -1.58 -26.27 -28.80
N SER A 253 -1.11 -25.13 -29.30
CA SER A 253 0.02 -25.03 -30.23
C SER A 253 1.09 -24.06 -29.74
N GLN A 254 2.27 -24.11 -30.33
CA GLN A 254 3.30 -23.10 -30.10
C GLN A 254 3.18 -22.00 -31.14
N LEU A 255 3.08 -20.75 -30.68
CA LEU A 255 3.07 -19.55 -31.49
C LEU A 255 4.40 -18.80 -31.33
N VAL A 256 5.01 -18.39 -32.43
CA VAL A 256 6.22 -17.56 -32.46
C VAL A 256 5.93 -16.33 -33.31
N PHE A 257 6.20 -15.15 -32.78
CA PHE A 257 6.30 -13.91 -33.53
C PHE A 257 7.77 -13.56 -33.75
N ASP A 258 8.12 -13.21 -34.98
CA ASP A 258 9.41 -12.65 -35.38
C ASP A 258 9.15 -11.25 -35.99
N GLY A 259 10.04 -10.28 -35.80
CA GLY A 259 9.94 -8.97 -36.45
C GLY A 259 11.00 -7.99 -35.96
N MET A 260 10.71 -6.69 -36.04
CA MET A 260 11.58 -5.61 -35.59
C MET A 260 10.88 -4.76 -34.52
N VAL A 261 11.64 -4.29 -33.54
CA VAL A 261 11.19 -3.35 -32.51
C VAL A 261 12.02 -2.08 -32.57
N ASP A 262 11.36 -0.92 -32.64
CA ASP A 262 11.97 0.40 -32.53
C ASP A 262 11.83 0.92 -31.10
N ILE A 263 12.97 1.09 -30.42
CA ILE A 263 13.05 1.60 -29.06
C ILE A 263 13.24 3.13 -29.15
N PRO A 264 12.27 3.95 -28.69
CA PRO A 264 12.29 5.38 -28.96
C PRO A 264 13.32 6.17 -28.13
N ALA A 265 13.63 5.69 -26.92
CA ALA A 265 14.50 6.36 -25.96
C ALA A 265 15.44 5.36 -25.25
N THR A 266 16.67 5.78 -24.97
CA THR A 266 17.60 5.01 -24.14
C THR A 266 17.20 5.13 -22.68
N GLY A 267 17.15 4.02 -21.94
CA GLY A 267 16.89 4.01 -20.51
C GLY A 267 16.38 2.67 -19.99
N GLU A 268 15.84 2.68 -18.78
CA GLU A 268 15.23 1.51 -18.17
C GLU A 268 13.80 1.31 -18.69
N TYR A 269 13.48 0.07 -19.07
CA TYR A 269 12.16 -0.39 -19.46
C TYR A 269 11.69 -1.49 -18.52
N LEU A 270 10.43 -1.44 -18.14
CA LEU A 270 9.76 -2.49 -17.35
C LEU A 270 8.76 -3.21 -18.25
N PHE A 271 8.95 -4.50 -18.45
CA PHE A 271 7.99 -5.34 -19.16
C PHE A 271 7.11 -6.09 -18.16
N SER A 272 5.83 -6.22 -18.50
CA SER A 272 4.87 -7.10 -17.82
C SER A 272 4.32 -8.12 -18.80
N LEU A 273 4.36 -9.39 -18.42
CA LEU A 273 3.93 -10.53 -19.23
C LEU A 273 2.93 -11.37 -18.44
N THR A 274 1.71 -11.47 -18.96
CA THR A 274 0.66 -12.35 -18.46
C THR A 274 0.29 -13.32 -19.57
N ALA A 275 0.33 -14.62 -19.29
CA ALA A 275 0.04 -15.61 -20.33
C ALA A 275 -0.53 -16.91 -19.77
N GLY A 276 -1.53 -17.44 -20.48
CA GLY A 276 -2.14 -18.73 -20.23
C GLY A 276 -1.33 -19.87 -20.86
N GLY A 277 -0.10 -20.06 -20.39
CA GLY A 277 0.90 -20.96 -20.95
C GLY A 277 2.27 -20.29 -21.07
N GLY A 278 3.33 -21.08 -21.25
CA GLY A 278 4.70 -20.57 -21.28
C GLY A 278 4.92 -19.47 -22.33
N ALA A 279 5.55 -18.37 -21.96
CA ALA A 279 5.81 -17.23 -22.82
C ALA A 279 7.20 -16.63 -22.57
N TRP A 280 7.87 -16.22 -23.65
CA TRP A 280 9.24 -15.68 -23.65
C TRP A 280 9.38 -14.54 -24.65
N LEU A 281 9.83 -13.37 -24.18
CA LEU A 281 10.16 -12.22 -25.01
C LEU A 281 11.68 -12.13 -25.18
N TYR A 282 12.11 -11.89 -26.41
CA TYR A 282 13.49 -11.57 -26.76
C TYR A 282 13.55 -10.26 -27.56
N ILE A 283 14.53 -9.43 -27.22
CA ILE A 283 14.89 -8.21 -27.95
C ILE A 283 16.41 -8.28 -28.17
N ASP A 284 16.88 -7.98 -29.39
CA ASP A 284 18.31 -8.10 -29.73
C ASP A 284 18.85 -9.52 -29.44
N ASN A 285 18.04 -10.54 -29.73
CA ASN A 285 18.33 -11.96 -29.45
C ASN A 285 18.61 -12.29 -27.97
N LYS A 286 18.35 -11.37 -27.04
CA LYS A 286 18.50 -11.57 -25.59
C LYS A 286 17.13 -11.73 -24.96
N GLN A 287 16.98 -12.72 -24.09
CA GLN A 287 15.72 -12.91 -23.36
C GLN A 287 15.49 -11.75 -22.40
N VAL A 288 14.41 -11.01 -22.61
CA VAL A 288 14.00 -9.88 -21.78
C VAL A 288 13.13 -10.36 -20.62
N ILE A 289 12.08 -11.14 -20.88
CA ILE A 289 11.15 -11.63 -19.85
C ILE A 289 10.61 -13.02 -20.20
N SER A 290 10.30 -13.79 -19.16
CA SER A 290 9.69 -15.12 -19.23
C SER A 290 8.67 -15.27 -18.10
N ASN A 291 7.56 -15.95 -18.34
CA ASN A 291 6.60 -16.34 -17.29
C ASN A 291 6.92 -17.72 -16.67
N ASN A 292 8.10 -18.26 -16.97
CA ASN A 292 8.62 -19.53 -16.46
C ASN A 292 7.70 -20.73 -16.71
N GLY A 293 6.96 -20.73 -17.82
CA GLY A 293 6.05 -21.82 -18.17
C GLY A 293 4.72 -21.80 -17.40
N SER A 294 4.44 -20.73 -16.65
CA SER A 294 3.18 -20.58 -15.90
C SER A 294 1.97 -20.68 -16.81
N ARG A 295 0.89 -21.24 -16.27
CA ARG A 295 -0.46 -21.24 -16.88
C ARG A 295 -1.43 -20.31 -16.16
N ASP A 296 -1.01 -19.74 -15.04
CA ASP A 296 -1.75 -18.73 -14.32
C ASP A 296 -1.77 -17.45 -15.15
N PHE A 297 -2.90 -17.22 -15.84
CA PHE A 297 -3.13 -16.07 -16.69
C PHE A 297 -3.67 -14.85 -15.93
N GLU A 298 -3.76 -14.93 -14.60
CA GLU A 298 -4.03 -13.77 -13.73
C GLU A 298 -2.73 -13.17 -13.18
N ARG A 299 -1.69 -13.99 -13.05
CA ARG A 299 -0.38 -13.56 -12.58
C ARG A 299 0.43 -12.87 -13.68
N ALA A 300 0.67 -11.58 -13.47
CA ALA A 300 1.67 -10.83 -14.21
C ALA A 300 3.10 -11.16 -13.74
N PHE A 301 4.01 -11.34 -14.69
CA PHE A 301 5.45 -11.43 -14.47
C PHE A 301 6.08 -10.11 -14.88
N TYR A 302 7.01 -9.60 -14.08
CA TYR A 302 7.67 -8.31 -14.33
C TYR A 302 9.16 -8.49 -14.58
N LYS A 303 9.76 -7.65 -15.42
CA LYS A 303 11.21 -7.60 -15.60
C LYS A 303 11.69 -6.23 -16.09
N ARG A 304 12.63 -5.64 -15.35
CA ARG A 304 13.38 -4.45 -15.75
C ARG A 304 14.54 -4.82 -16.68
N THR A 305 14.77 -4.02 -17.70
CA THR A 305 15.90 -4.12 -18.62
C THR A 305 16.33 -2.75 -19.11
N ASN A 306 17.62 -2.54 -19.33
CA ASN A 306 18.13 -1.32 -19.95
C ASN A 306 18.21 -1.51 -21.47
N LEU A 307 17.57 -0.62 -22.22
CA LEU A 307 17.59 -0.63 -23.69
C LEU A 307 18.18 0.68 -24.21
N LYS A 308 18.90 0.59 -25.33
CA LYS A 308 19.39 1.77 -26.07
C LYS A 308 18.39 2.11 -27.17
N LYS A 309 18.19 3.41 -27.44
CA LYS A 309 17.42 3.87 -28.60
C LYS A 309 17.93 3.20 -29.88
N GLY A 310 17.01 2.70 -30.71
CA GLY A 310 17.35 2.05 -31.97
C GLY A 310 16.41 0.89 -32.33
N LYS A 311 16.66 0.30 -33.51
CA LYS A 311 15.90 -0.82 -34.05
C LYS A 311 16.61 -2.14 -33.79
N TYR A 312 15.88 -3.13 -33.27
CA TYR A 312 16.41 -4.45 -32.93
C TYR A 312 15.50 -5.57 -33.43
N PRO A 313 16.03 -6.78 -33.64
CA PRO A 313 15.22 -7.98 -33.80
C PRO A 313 14.32 -8.19 -32.58
N PHE A 314 13.04 -8.47 -32.84
CA PHE A 314 12.00 -8.79 -31.87
C PHE A 314 11.55 -10.24 -32.04
N LYS A 315 11.41 -10.96 -30.93
CA LYS A 315 10.83 -12.29 -30.92
C LYS A 315 9.97 -12.53 -29.70
N LEU A 316 8.77 -13.06 -29.89
CA LEU A 316 7.87 -13.47 -28.81
C LEU A 316 7.43 -14.91 -29.04
N VAL A 317 7.70 -15.79 -28.08
CA VAL A 317 7.33 -17.21 -28.12
C VAL A 317 6.23 -17.44 -27.10
N TYR A 318 5.14 -18.10 -27.47
CA TYR A 318 4.00 -18.39 -26.59
C TYR A 318 3.46 -19.80 -26.83
N SER A 319 3.31 -20.57 -25.74
CA SER A 319 2.62 -21.86 -25.71
C SER A 319 1.14 -21.61 -25.48
N ASN A 320 0.34 -21.58 -26.55
CA ASN A 320 -1.05 -21.14 -26.56
C ASN A 320 -2.01 -22.17 -25.92
N SER A 321 -1.90 -22.37 -24.60
CA SER A 321 -2.66 -23.36 -23.83
C SER A 321 -4.05 -22.86 -23.45
N ASP A 322 -4.11 -21.70 -22.79
CA ASP A 322 -5.30 -21.13 -22.17
C ASP A 322 -5.73 -19.80 -22.83
N GLU A 323 -5.24 -19.53 -24.05
CA GLU A 323 -5.68 -18.45 -24.95
C GLU A 323 -5.62 -17.07 -24.31
N CYS A 324 -4.51 -16.78 -23.62
CA CYS A 324 -4.23 -15.49 -23.03
C CYS A 324 -2.76 -15.15 -23.26
N LEU A 325 -2.49 -14.03 -23.93
CA LEU A 325 -1.15 -13.50 -24.11
C LEU A 325 -1.23 -11.97 -24.05
N VAL A 326 -0.70 -11.41 -22.98
CA VAL A 326 -0.70 -9.97 -22.72
C VAL A 326 0.73 -9.54 -22.44
N LEU A 327 1.24 -8.62 -23.27
CA LEU A 327 2.55 -8.01 -23.12
C LEU A 327 2.39 -6.50 -23.00
N HIS A 328 2.75 -5.98 -21.83
CA HIS A 328 2.81 -4.56 -21.56
C HIS A 328 4.24 -4.10 -21.35
N TYR A 329 4.47 -2.80 -21.53
CA TYR A 329 5.73 -2.16 -21.15
C TYR A 329 5.49 -0.77 -20.57
N GLN A 330 6.44 -0.34 -19.75
CA GLN A 330 6.68 1.04 -19.35
C GLN A 330 8.12 1.39 -19.77
N GLY A 331 8.40 2.65 -20.09
CA GLY A 331 9.73 3.12 -20.49
C GLY A 331 9.99 4.57 -20.06
N PRO A 332 11.14 5.16 -20.45
CA PRO A 332 11.49 6.54 -20.12
C PRO A 332 10.43 7.52 -20.66
N GLN A 333 9.69 8.18 -19.76
CA GLN A 333 8.56 9.06 -20.10
C GLN A 333 7.44 8.38 -20.91
N ILE A 334 7.30 7.06 -20.82
CA ILE A 334 6.23 6.30 -21.47
C ILE A 334 5.38 5.64 -20.38
N PRO A 335 4.06 5.91 -20.33
CA PRO A 335 3.18 5.25 -19.36
C PRO A 335 3.04 3.76 -19.73
N TRP A 336 2.31 2.99 -18.92
CA TRP A 336 1.98 1.62 -19.31
C TRP A 336 1.32 1.59 -20.70
N GLN A 337 1.88 0.81 -21.61
CA GLN A 337 1.37 0.60 -22.97
C GLN A 337 1.26 -0.89 -23.26
N SER A 338 0.26 -1.28 -24.06
CA SER A 338 0.11 -2.65 -24.55
C SER A 338 0.80 -2.83 -25.90
N LEU A 339 1.58 -3.90 -26.03
CA LEU A 339 2.07 -4.38 -27.32
C LEU A 339 1.12 -5.41 -27.94
N THR A 340 0.33 -6.10 -27.11
CA THR A 340 -0.70 -7.04 -27.53
C THR A 340 -2.06 -6.37 -27.74
N THR A 341 -2.88 -6.91 -28.63
CA THR A 341 -4.26 -6.44 -28.81
C THR A 341 -5.14 -6.84 -27.63
N ALA A 342 -6.19 -6.06 -27.35
CA ALA A 342 -7.17 -6.40 -26.30
C ALA A 342 -7.82 -7.78 -26.51
N SER A 343 -8.00 -8.19 -27.77
CA SER A 343 -8.51 -9.52 -28.14
C SER A 343 -7.59 -10.68 -27.76
N SER A 344 -6.34 -10.39 -27.39
CA SER A 344 -5.36 -11.38 -26.93
C SER A 344 -5.46 -11.68 -25.43
N MET A 345 -6.17 -10.83 -24.68
CA MET A 345 -6.42 -11.01 -23.25
C MET A 345 -7.61 -11.94 -23.05
N ARG A 346 -7.42 -12.95 -22.20
CA ARG A 346 -8.54 -13.67 -21.60
C ARG A 346 -9.00 -12.88 -20.39
N LEU A 347 -10.25 -12.45 -20.40
CA LEU A 347 -10.86 -11.85 -19.22
C LEU A 347 -11.23 -12.98 -18.26
N SER A 348 -10.73 -12.95 -17.04
CA SER A 348 -11.42 -13.63 -15.93
C SER A 348 -12.80 -12.98 -15.79
N GLU A 349 -13.84 -13.75 -15.47
CA GLU A 349 -15.13 -13.15 -15.16
C GLU A 349 -14.95 -12.21 -13.97
N HIS A 350 -15.01 -10.89 -14.22
CA HIS A 350 -15.01 -9.93 -13.14
C HIS A 350 -16.38 -9.99 -12.49
N PHE A 351 -16.39 -10.52 -11.29
CA PHE A 351 -17.55 -10.53 -10.44
C PHE A 351 -17.59 -9.22 -9.68
N GLU A 352 -18.65 -8.43 -9.89
CA GLU A 352 -18.95 -7.31 -9.00
C GLU A 352 -18.88 -7.79 -7.54
N PRO A 353 -18.21 -7.03 -6.65
CA PRO A 353 -18.07 -7.40 -5.27
C PRO A 353 -19.42 -7.79 -4.67
N LEU A 354 -19.47 -8.95 -4.04
CA LEU A 354 -20.64 -9.36 -3.28
C LEU A 354 -20.42 -8.86 -1.86
N GLU A 355 -20.81 -7.61 -1.63
CA GLU A 355 -20.68 -7.01 -0.31
C GLU A 355 -21.55 -7.76 0.72
N TYR A 356 -20.93 -8.17 1.83
CA TYR A 356 -21.68 -8.51 3.03
C TYR A 356 -22.12 -7.23 3.73
N GLN A 357 -23.35 -6.80 3.46
CA GLN A 357 -23.90 -5.58 4.03
C GLN A 357 -24.10 -5.67 5.55
N VAL A 358 -23.61 -4.64 6.25
CA VAL A 358 -23.92 -4.41 7.67
C VAL A 358 -25.24 -3.66 7.75
N LYS A 359 -26.20 -4.21 8.48
CA LYS A 359 -27.53 -3.59 8.71
C LYS A 359 -27.55 -2.91 10.09
N ASP A 360 -28.64 -3.04 10.83
CA ASP A 360 -28.85 -2.34 12.11
C ASP A 360 -27.96 -2.83 13.27
N LYS A 361 -27.23 -3.93 13.08
CA LYS A 361 -26.41 -4.58 14.10
C LYS A 361 -25.05 -4.94 13.53
N PRO A 362 -24.00 -5.04 14.37
CA PRO A 362 -22.69 -5.50 13.95
C PRO A 362 -22.79 -6.83 13.18
N ALA A 363 -22.12 -6.91 12.04
CA ALA A 363 -21.97 -8.16 11.29
C ALA A 363 -20.70 -8.87 11.76
N LEU A 364 -20.71 -10.20 11.77
CA LEU A 364 -19.53 -11.03 12.02
C LEU A 364 -19.46 -12.11 10.93
N GLN A 365 -18.33 -12.16 10.21
CA GLN A 365 -18.04 -13.16 9.20
C GLN A 365 -16.72 -13.85 9.53
N ARG A 366 -16.69 -15.18 9.43
CA ARG A 366 -15.44 -15.93 9.49
C ARG A 366 -15.04 -16.33 8.09
N GLY A 367 -13.75 -16.26 7.80
CA GLY A 367 -13.26 -16.54 6.48
C GLY A 367 -11.74 -16.54 6.40
N PHE A 368 -11.27 -16.63 5.16
CA PHE A 368 -9.84 -16.55 4.86
C PHE A 368 -9.53 -15.13 4.41
N MET A 369 -8.60 -14.46 5.09
CA MET A 369 -8.19 -13.12 4.72
C MET A 369 -6.69 -13.09 4.47
N MET A 370 -6.25 -12.34 3.46
CA MET A 370 -4.83 -12.07 3.29
C MET A 370 -4.32 -11.18 4.44
N HIS A 371 -3.22 -11.60 5.07
CA HIS A 371 -2.42 -10.79 5.98
C HIS A 371 -0.98 -10.82 5.50
N GLY A 372 -0.46 -9.65 5.12
CA GLY A 372 0.71 -9.58 4.26
C GLY A 372 0.52 -10.40 2.97
N GLU A 373 1.48 -11.27 2.66
CA GLU A 373 1.45 -12.12 1.46
C GLU A 373 0.89 -13.53 1.71
N LYS A 374 0.28 -13.78 2.88
CA LYS A 374 -0.21 -15.11 3.26
C LYS A 374 -1.70 -15.10 3.56
N VAL A 375 -2.35 -16.22 3.26
CA VAL A 375 -3.73 -16.47 3.69
C VAL A 375 -3.73 -16.76 5.18
N ASN A 376 -4.46 -15.96 5.97
CA ASN A 376 -4.81 -16.27 7.35
C ASN A 376 -6.17 -16.99 7.37
N PRO A 377 -6.22 -18.28 7.76
CA PRO A 377 -7.45 -19.06 7.77
C PRO A 377 -8.28 -18.91 9.05
N TYR A 378 -7.82 -18.09 10.01
CA TYR A 378 -8.41 -17.97 11.35
C TYR A 378 -9.11 -16.61 11.57
N THR A 379 -9.41 -15.90 10.50
CA THR A 379 -9.98 -14.56 10.58
C THR A 379 -11.46 -14.58 10.96
N ALA A 380 -11.83 -13.66 11.86
CA ALA A 380 -13.19 -13.21 12.09
C ALA A 380 -13.26 -11.71 11.79
N ALA A 381 -13.86 -11.35 10.67
CA ALA A 381 -14.18 -9.98 10.32
C ALA A 381 -15.43 -9.51 11.06
N VAL A 382 -15.42 -8.27 11.54
CA VAL A 382 -16.53 -7.64 12.27
C VAL A 382 -16.76 -6.25 11.70
N GLY A 383 -18.00 -5.95 11.32
CA GLY A 383 -18.36 -4.68 10.71
C GLY A 383 -19.43 -3.94 11.49
N PHE A 384 -19.20 -2.64 11.75
CA PHE A 384 -20.15 -1.74 12.39
C PHE A 384 -20.86 -0.80 11.40
N GLY A 385 -20.61 -0.95 10.10
CA GLY A 385 -21.19 -0.13 9.03
C GLY A 385 -20.29 1.02 8.59
N ALA A 386 -19.62 1.69 9.54
CA ALA A 386 -18.59 2.70 9.21
C ALA A 386 -17.16 2.24 9.55
N ASN A 387 -16.99 1.43 10.59
CA ASN A 387 -15.67 0.92 11.01
C ASN A 387 -15.71 -0.59 11.05
N ASN A 388 -14.64 -1.21 10.57
CA ASN A 388 -14.54 -2.65 10.46
C ASN A 388 -13.18 -3.11 10.98
N TYR A 389 -13.14 -4.35 11.46
CA TYR A 389 -11.89 -4.99 11.84
C TYR A 389 -11.86 -6.48 11.53
N ALA A 390 -10.66 -6.99 11.34
CA ALA A 390 -10.37 -8.41 11.28
C ALA A 390 -9.67 -8.82 12.58
N TYR A 391 -10.18 -9.88 13.21
CA TYR A 391 -9.60 -10.48 14.41
C TYR A 391 -9.02 -11.85 14.07
N ASP A 392 -7.80 -12.12 14.52
CA ASP A 392 -7.18 -13.43 14.35
C ASP A 392 -7.54 -14.33 15.53
N MET A 393 -8.35 -15.36 15.30
CA MET A 393 -8.77 -16.31 16.33
C MET A 393 -7.69 -17.35 16.66
N HIS A 394 -6.54 -17.35 15.99
CA HIS A 394 -5.39 -18.18 16.33
C HIS A 394 -4.43 -17.46 17.28
N THR A 395 -4.16 -16.17 17.04
CA THR A 395 -3.30 -15.36 17.90
C THR A 395 -4.08 -14.56 18.95
N TYR A 396 -5.41 -14.51 18.84
CA TYR A 396 -6.33 -13.74 19.67
C TYR A 396 -5.91 -12.27 19.78
N ASN A 397 -5.74 -11.64 18.62
CA ASN A 397 -5.42 -10.22 18.52
C ASN A 397 -6.01 -9.59 17.26
N LEU A 398 -6.02 -8.25 17.26
CA LEU A 398 -6.43 -7.44 16.11
C LEU A 398 -5.46 -7.68 14.94
N LEU A 399 -6.00 -8.05 13.77
CA LEU A 399 -5.25 -8.38 12.57
C LEU A 399 -5.22 -7.20 11.59
N ALA A 400 -6.37 -6.57 11.36
CA ALA A 400 -6.50 -5.40 10.50
C ALA A 400 -7.73 -4.56 10.86
N VAL A 401 -7.74 -3.30 10.41
CA VAL A 401 -8.87 -2.37 10.50
C VAL A 401 -9.04 -1.60 9.18
N TRP A 402 -10.26 -1.16 8.88
CA TRP A 402 -10.56 -0.29 7.75
C TRP A 402 -11.87 0.47 7.97
N HIS A 403 -12.05 1.56 7.24
CA HIS A 403 -13.28 2.36 7.22
C HIS A 403 -14.19 1.95 6.05
N GLY A 404 -15.48 2.30 6.17
CA GLY A 404 -16.47 2.19 5.09
C GLY A 404 -17.10 0.81 4.94
N ARG A 405 -17.31 0.39 3.70
CA ARG A 405 -17.92 -0.90 3.33
C ARG A 405 -17.18 -2.09 3.96
N PHE A 406 -17.94 -3.13 4.30
CA PHE A 406 -17.44 -4.20 5.15
C PHE A 406 -16.49 -5.15 4.42
N ILE A 407 -16.99 -6.17 3.74
CA ILE A 407 -16.15 -7.15 3.03
C ILE A 407 -16.84 -7.62 1.75
N ASP A 408 -16.04 -7.90 0.74
CA ASP A 408 -16.44 -8.69 -0.42
C ASP A 408 -16.29 -10.18 -0.11
N VAL A 409 -17.38 -10.92 -0.27
CA VAL A 409 -17.45 -12.37 -0.09
C VAL A 409 -17.68 -13.12 -1.41
N ALA A 410 -17.55 -12.47 -2.58
CA ALA A 410 -17.84 -13.09 -3.88
C ALA A 410 -17.09 -14.41 -4.09
N ASN A 411 -15.81 -14.45 -3.71
CA ASN A 411 -14.93 -15.62 -3.74
C ASN A 411 -15.41 -16.82 -2.89
N MET A 412 -16.32 -16.61 -1.94
CA MET A 412 -16.94 -17.69 -1.15
C MET A 412 -18.14 -18.33 -1.85
N TRP A 413 -18.68 -17.68 -2.88
CA TRP A 413 -19.92 -18.08 -3.56
C TRP A 413 -19.71 -18.39 -5.03
N ARG A 414 -18.73 -17.74 -5.69
CA ARG A 414 -18.42 -17.88 -7.10
C ARG A 414 -17.11 -18.66 -7.26
N GLU A 415 -17.07 -19.56 -8.24
CA GLU A 415 -15.87 -20.33 -8.64
C GLU A 415 -15.04 -20.93 -7.48
N ARG A 416 -15.69 -21.77 -6.64
CA ARG A 416 -15.12 -22.38 -5.41
C ARG A 416 -13.84 -23.24 -5.54
N GLY A 417 -13.15 -23.23 -6.68
CA GLY A 417 -11.91 -23.96 -6.96
C GLY A 417 -10.61 -23.13 -6.88
N GLU A 418 -10.68 -21.80 -6.83
CA GLU A 418 -9.51 -20.89 -6.91
C GLU A 418 -9.13 -20.31 -5.53
N LYS A 419 -9.76 -19.20 -5.13
CA LYS A 419 -9.49 -18.44 -3.90
C LYS A 419 -10.79 -18.26 -3.13
N GLN A 420 -10.81 -18.54 -1.83
CA GLN A 420 -12.01 -18.40 -0.96
C GLN A 420 -11.83 -17.27 0.05
N LEU A 421 -11.39 -16.10 -0.44
CA LEU A 421 -11.00 -14.97 0.40
C LEU A 421 -12.18 -14.06 0.73
N GLU A 422 -12.25 -13.56 1.96
CA GLU A 422 -12.93 -12.31 2.30
C GLU A 422 -11.96 -11.14 2.06
N ILE A 423 -12.43 -10.12 1.34
CA ILE A 423 -11.61 -8.97 0.94
C ILE A 423 -12.19 -7.71 1.56
N PRO A 424 -11.45 -6.98 2.42
CA PRO A 424 -11.88 -5.66 2.90
C PRO A 424 -12.15 -4.70 1.75
N LEU A 425 -13.32 -4.05 1.79
CA LEU A 425 -13.75 -3.10 0.75
C LEU A 425 -13.18 -1.69 0.96
N GLY A 426 -12.53 -1.43 2.10
CA GLY A 426 -11.88 -0.16 2.41
C GLY A 426 -10.35 -0.23 2.49
N ALA A 427 -9.73 0.92 2.75
CA ALA A 427 -8.28 1.06 2.93
C ALA A 427 -7.81 0.32 4.20
N LYS A 428 -7.27 -0.88 4.01
CA LYS A 428 -6.87 -1.81 5.06
C LYS A 428 -5.57 -1.39 5.75
N LEU A 429 -5.62 -1.20 7.07
CA LEU A 429 -4.46 -1.07 7.95
C LEU A 429 -4.20 -2.40 8.66
N GLU A 430 -3.06 -3.04 8.37
CA GLU A 430 -2.63 -4.29 9.03
C GLU A 430 -1.78 -4.05 10.28
N PHE A 431 -2.01 -4.86 11.31
CA PHE A 431 -1.19 -4.94 12.53
C PHE A 431 -0.19 -6.12 12.45
N SER A 432 0.66 -6.27 13.47
CA SER A 432 1.74 -7.27 13.49
C SER A 432 1.29 -8.73 13.40
N GLY A 433 0.03 -9.03 13.68
CA GLY A 433 -0.49 -10.42 13.73
C GLY A 433 0.10 -11.24 14.89
N LYS A 434 0.77 -10.59 15.86
CA LYS A 434 1.33 -11.27 17.03
C LYS A 434 0.29 -11.51 18.13
N PRO A 435 0.47 -12.53 18.99
CA PRO A 435 -0.44 -12.79 20.10
C PRO A 435 -0.59 -11.59 21.03
N LEU A 436 -1.81 -11.30 21.48
CA LEU A 436 -2.10 -10.19 22.39
C LEU A 436 -1.43 -10.38 23.76
N LEU A 437 -1.47 -11.61 24.29
CA LEU A 437 -0.92 -12.00 25.58
C LEU A 437 0.32 -12.88 25.38
N ALA A 438 1.43 -12.54 26.05
CA ALA A 438 2.63 -13.36 26.04
C ALA A 438 3.23 -13.50 27.43
N ARG A 439 3.84 -14.66 27.70
CA ARG A 439 4.73 -14.87 28.84
C ARG A 439 6.17 -14.60 28.41
N LEU A 440 6.82 -13.62 29.05
CA LEU A 440 8.17 -13.19 28.72
C LEU A 440 9.09 -13.46 29.90
N LYS A 441 10.02 -14.41 29.76
CA LYS A 441 10.95 -14.77 30.85
C LYS A 441 11.66 -13.55 31.41
N GLU A 442 12.05 -12.64 30.52
CA GLU A 442 12.73 -11.38 30.82
C GLU A 442 12.12 -10.25 29.99
N ASN A 443 12.30 -8.99 30.42
CA ASN A 443 11.82 -7.83 29.66
C ASN A 443 12.51 -7.68 28.28
N THR A 444 13.62 -8.36 28.07
CA THR A 444 14.38 -8.45 26.81
C THR A 444 13.94 -9.61 25.92
N SER A 445 13.08 -10.51 26.40
CA SER A 445 12.61 -11.66 25.62
C SER A 445 11.80 -11.21 24.40
N THR A 446 12.09 -11.83 23.25
CA THR A 446 11.35 -11.62 22.00
C THR A 446 9.88 -11.96 22.17
N TRP A 447 9.02 -11.11 21.61
CA TRP A 447 7.60 -11.39 21.58
C TRP A 447 7.34 -12.57 20.65
N PRO A 448 6.57 -13.59 21.06
CA PRO A 448 6.38 -14.78 20.24
C PRO A 448 5.59 -14.45 18.96
N ASP A 449 5.98 -15.04 17.84
CA ASP A 449 5.29 -14.85 16.54
C ASP A 449 4.05 -15.73 16.38
N SER A 450 3.84 -16.67 17.31
CA SER A 450 2.63 -17.47 17.42
C SER A 450 2.34 -17.76 18.89
N ALA A 451 1.12 -18.15 19.21
CA ALA A 451 0.74 -18.54 20.56
C ALA A 451 1.36 -19.89 21.03
N GLN A 452 2.34 -20.43 20.30
CA GLN A 452 2.90 -21.78 20.43
C GLN A 452 1.94 -22.91 20.00
N THR A 453 1.80 -23.05 18.67
CA THR A 453 1.57 -24.32 17.93
C THR A 453 0.29 -25.13 18.19
N SER A 454 0.18 -26.28 17.51
CA SER A 454 -0.89 -26.62 16.58
C SER A 454 -2.26 -27.00 17.17
N ASP A 455 -2.44 -27.17 18.49
CA ASP A 455 -3.79 -27.46 19.04
C ASP A 455 -3.93 -27.39 20.59
N GLY A 456 -3.20 -26.53 21.35
CA GLY A 456 -3.34 -26.72 22.82
C GLY A 456 -2.83 -25.76 23.90
N VAL A 457 -2.44 -24.49 23.67
CA VAL A 457 -2.10 -23.59 24.81
C VAL A 457 -3.25 -22.68 25.23
N PHE A 458 -4.17 -22.38 24.31
CA PHE A 458 -5.38 -21.61 24.63
C PHE A 458 -6.55 -22.51 25.00
N THR A 459 -7.06 -22.33 26.21
CA THR A 459 -8.33 -22.92 26.67
C THR A 459 -9.42 -21.85 26.71
N LEU A 460 -10.68 -22.24 26.95
CA LEU A 460 -11.82 -21.30 27.06
C LEU A 460 -11.91 -20.32 25.88
N ARG A 461 -11.71 -20.85 24.68
CA ARG A 461 -11.38 -20.08 23.49
C ARG A 461 -12.60 -19.92 22.58
N GLY A 462 -12.88 -18.72 22.10
CA GLY A 462 -14.05 -18.44 21.24
C GLY A 462 -14.50 -16.99 21.31
N TYR A 463 -15.78 -16.76 21.05
CA TYR A 463 -16.43 -15.47 21.30
C TYR A 463 -17.89 -15.69 21.71
N SER A 464 -18.44 -14.73 22.44
CA SER A 464 -19.88 -14.59 22.69
C SER A 464 -20.36 -13.27 22.08
N LEU A 465 -21.62 -13.17 21.72
CA LEU A 465 -22.24 -11.92 21.30
C LEU A 465 -22.94 -11.29 22.50
N ASP A 466 -22.73 -9.99 22.73
CA ASP A 466 -23.50 -9.25 23.72
C ASP A 466 -24.91 -8.91 23.23
N ASP A 467 -25.71 -8.25 24.06
CA ASP A 467 -27.09 -7.87 23.73
C ASP A 467 -27.19 -6.96 22.49
N LYS A 468 -26.09 -6.29 22.12
CA LYS A 468 -25.97 -5.44 20.93
C LYS A 468 -25.32 -6.15 19.74
N GLN A 469 -25.11 -7.47 19.85
CA GLN A 469 -24.42 -8.32 18.87
C GLN A 469 -22.94 -7.96 18.67
N VAL A 470 -22.32 -7.27 19.61
CA VAL A 470 -20.88 -7.02 19.59
C VAL A 470 -20.17 -8.28 20.10
N PRO A 471 -19.20 -8.83 19.34
CA PRO A 471 -18.44 -9.99 19.81
C PRO A 471 -17.50 -9.60 20.96
N VAL A 472 -17.47 -10.47 21.97
CA VAL A 472 -16.48 -10.48 23.05
C VAL A 472 -15.64 -11.74 22.86
N PHE A 473 -14.42 -11.55 22.35
CA PHE A 473 -13.48 -12.64 22.15
C PHE A 473 -12.91 -13.06 23.49
N SER A 474 -12.80 -14.37 23.71
CA SER A 474 -12.28 -14.91 24.96
C SER A 474 -11.33 -16.07 24.71
N TYR A 475 -10.31 -16.15 25.55
CA TYR A 475 -9.36 -17.25 25.60
C TYR A 475 -8.63 -17.23 26.95
N ALA A 476 -7.94 -18.31 27.26
CA ALA A 476 -7.07 -18.41 28.42
C ALA A 476 -5.72 -18.99 28.01
N LEU A 477 -4.64 -18.25 28.25
CA LEU A 477 -3.28 -18.76 28.11
C LEU A 477 -2.85 -19.33 29.46
N GLN A 478 -2.83 -20.66 29.56
CA GLN A 478 -2.79 -21.33 30.87
C GLN A 478 -3.98 -20.83 31.73
N ASP A 479 -3.73 -20.24 32.90
CA ASP A 479 -4.79 -19.74 33.79
C ASP A 479 -5.05 -18.22 33.66
N VAL A 480 -4.34 -17.53 32.76
CA VAL A 480 -4.56 -16.10 32.53
C VAL A 480 -5.64 -15.95 31.47
N LYS A 481 -6.84 -15.57 31.92
CA LYS A 481 -8.01 -15.39 31.02
C LYS A 481 -8.03 -13.97 30.47
N VAL A 482 -8.43 -13.85 29.21
CA VAL A 482 -8.58 -12.60 28.50
C VAL A 482 -9.98 -12.54 27.91
N GLU A 483 -10.69 -11.44 28.16
CA GLU A 483 -11.86 -11.01 27.39
C GLU A 483 -11.46 -9.75 26.62
N ASP A 484 -11.77 -9.70 25.32
CA ASP A 484 -11.40 -8.64 24.39
C ASP A 484 -12.63 -8.19 23.60
N LYS A 485 -13.03 -6.94 23.85
CA LYS A 485 -14.19 -6.31 23.23
C LYS A 485 -13.76 -5.07 22.50
N MET A 486 -14.18 -4.93 21.25
CA MET A 486 -13.98 -3.72 20.46
C MET A 486 -15.33 -3.16 20.02
N THR A 487 -15.48 -1.84 20.13
CA THR A 487 -16.67 -1.10 19.70
C THR A 487 -16.26 0.09 18.86
N GLN A 488 -17.13 0.53 17.96
CA GLN A 488 -16.90 1.75 17.19
C GLN A 488 -16.85 3.01 18.06
N LEU A 489 -15.93 3.92 17.74
CA LEU A 489 -15.91 5.27 18.32
C LEU A 489 -17.07 6.11 17.79
N PRO A 490 -17.69 6.98 18.61
CA PRO A 490 -18.75 7.90 18.14
C PRO A 490 -18.31 8.86 17.03
N SER A 491 -17.00 9.14 16.92
CA SER A 491 -16.45 9.97 15.83
C SER A 491 -16.31 9.23 14.51
N HIS A 492 -16.51 7.90 14.50
CA HIS A 492 -16.20 6.98 13.41
C HIS A 492 -14.71 6.96 13.00
N GLU A 493 -13.81 7.60 13.73
CA GLU A 493 -12.37 7.64 13.40
C GLU A 493 -11.59 6.40 13.89
N GLY A 494 -12.25 5.43 14.53
CA GLY A 494 -11.59 4.21 14.98
C GLY A 494 -12.41 3.31 15.91
N LEU A 495 -11.72 2.53 16.75
CA LEU A 495 -12.31 1.62 17.75
C LEU A 495 -11.95 2.04 19.16
N ALA A 496 -12.87 1.85 20.10
CA ALA A 496 -12.55 1.66 21.51
C ALA A 496 -12.34 0.16 21.77
N ARG A 497 -11.20 -0.20 22.36
CA ARG A 497 -10.88 -1.56 22.79
C ARG A 497 -10.88 -1.65 24.30
N GLN A 498 -11.55 -2.66 24.82
CA GLN A 498 -11.64 -2.97 26.23
C GLN A 498 -11.16 -4.40 26.45
N LEU A 499 -10.11 -4.54 27.25
CA LEU A 499 -9.57 -5.81 27.69
C LEU A 499 -9.87 -6.02 29.16
N LYS A 500 -10.27 -7.24 29.52
CA LYS A 500 -10.37 -7.69 30.91
C LYS A 500 -9.52 -8.93 31.09
N ILE A 501 -8.50 -8.81 31.92
CA ILE A 501 -7.50 -9.84 32.17
C ILE A 501 -7.70 -10.38 33.57
N GLN A 502 -7.91 -11.69 33.69
CA GLN A 502 -8.04 -12.36 34.99
C GLN A 502 -6.80 -13.21 35.23
N ASN A 503 -6.04 -12.87 36.28
CA ASN A 503 -4.84 -13.59 36.69
C ASN A 503 -5.03 -14.17 38.10
N ALA A 504 -6.01 -15.05 38.25
CA ALA A 504 -6.41 -15.60 39.55
C ALA A 504 -5.24 -16.26 40.31
N ASN A 505 -4.29 -16.84 39.58
CA ASN A 505 -3.11 -17.52 40.13
C ASN A 505 -1.88 -16.61 40.28
N LYS A 506 -2.04 -15.28 40.12
CA LYS A 506 -0.99 -14.26 40.31
C LYS A 506 0.31 -14.59 39.57
N ARG A 507 0.20 -15.15 38.37
CA ARG A 507 1.35 -15.57 37.56
C ARG A 507 2.15 -14.32 37.14
N LYS A 508 3.46 -14.34 37.41
CA LYS A 508 4.39 -13.28 36.98
C LYS A 508 4.72 -13.42 35.49
N HIS A 509 5.32 -12.38 34.93
CA HIS A 509 5.94 -12.38 33.59
C HIS A 509 4.96 -12.45 32.41
N TYR A 510 3.70 -12.09 32.61
CA TYR A 510 2.73 -11.96 31.53
C TYR A 510 2.58 -10.49 31.13
N TYR A 511 2.44 -10.25 29.84
CA TYR A 511 2.33 -8.92 29.27
C TYR A 511 1.29 -8.90 28.16
N ILE A 512 0.65 -7.74 28.00
CA ILE A 512 -0.29 -7.43 26.92
C ILE A 512 0.42 -6.52 25.91
N LEU A 513 0.35 -6.86 24.62
CA LEU A 513 0.85 -6.02 23.53
C LEU A 513 -0.25 -5.09 23.03
N LEU A 514 -0.09 -3.78 23.26
CA LEU A 514 -1.05 -2.78 22.78
C LEU A 514 -0.73 -2.32 21.35
N ALA A 515 0.56 -2.20 21.02
CA ALA A 515 1.05 -1.80 19.71
C ALA A 515 2.48 -2.30 19.46
N GLU A 516 2.81 -2.55 18.21
CA GLU A 516 4.17 -2.81 17.73
C GLU A 516 4.43 -2.01 16.46
N GLY A 517 5.60 -1.41 16.36
CA GLY A 517 6.06 -0.70 15.16
C GLY A 517 7.58 -0.56 15.15
N ARG A 518 8.14 -0.05 14.06
CA ARG A 518 9.54 0.40 13.99
C ARG A 518 9.82 1.54 14.98
N PHE A 519 8.85 2.42 15.17
CA PHE A 519 8.93 3.53 16.11
C PHE A 519 7.55 3.87 16.72
N ILE A 520 7.53 4.15 18.02
CA ILE A 520 6.36 4.56 18.79
C ILE A 520 6.73 5.87 19.51
N GLU A 521 6.10 6.96 19.07
CA GLU A 521 6.25 8.30 19.63
C GLU A 521 5.27 8.47 20.80
N THR A 522 5.73 8.96 21.96
CA THR A 522 4.83 9.44 23.03
C THR A 522 4.52 10.91 22.79
N LEU A 523 3.24 11.26 22.65
CA LEU A 523 2.78 12.61 22.38
C LEU A 523 2.55 13.41 23.67
N ALA A 524 2.44 14.74 23.53
CA ALA A 524 2.30 15.66 24.66
C ALA A 524 1.05 15.42 25.53
N ASP A 525 0.00 14.83 24.96
CA ASP A 525 -1.22 14.43 25.66
C ASP A 525 -1.19 12.98 26.19
N SER A 526 0.00 12.37 26.23
CA SER A 526 0.24 10.97 26.64
C SER A 526 -0.39 9.90 25.74
N SER A 527 -0.87 10.28 24.54
CA SER A 527 -1.19 9.32 23.49
C SER A 527 0.08 8.81 22.79
N TYR A 528 -0.06 7.77 21.96
CA TYR A 528 1.06 7.19 21.23
C TYR A 528 0.80 7.21 19.73
N ALA A 529 1.77 7.70 18.95
CA ALA A 529 1.77 7.59 17.49
C ALA A 529 2.67 6.43 17.06
N VAL A 530 2.13 5.50 16.27
CA VAL A 530 2.87 4.32 15.83
C VAL A 530 3.27 4.47 14.36
N ASP A 531 4.51 4.09 14.05
CA ASP A 531 5.09 4.04 12.71
C ASP A 531 4.86 5.31 11.92
N ASP A 532 5.31 6.43 12.49
CA ASP A 532 5.22 7.74 11.85
C ASP A 532 3.77 8.06 11.51
N LYS A 533 2.92 8.10 12.54
CA LYS A 533 1.50 8.51 12.44
C LYS A 533 0.73 7.65 11.44
N ARG A 534 1.00 6.34 11.47
CA ARG A 534 0.25 5.32 10.73
C ARG A 534 -1.05 4.96 11.44
N TYR A 535 -1.04 4.95 12.77
CA TYR A 535 -2.22 4.92 13.64
C TYR A 535 -1.88 5.48 15.02
N TYR A 536 -2.90 5.79 15.83
CA TYR A 536 -2.74 6.27 17.21
C TYR A 536 -3.34 5.31 18.24
N ILE A 537 -2.71 5.26 19.40
CA ILE A 537 -3.27 4.72 20.64
C ILE A 537 -3.59 5.88 21.57
N GLU A 538 -4.86 6.09 21.89
CA GLU A 538 -5.31 7.21 22.72
C GLU A 538 -6.14 6.77 23.92
N LYS A 539 -6.32 7.69 24.87
CA LYS A 539 -7.16 7.49 26.06
C LYS A 539 -6.84 6.18 26.80
N LEU A 540 -5.55 5.80 26.81
CA LEU A 540 -5.10 4.58 27.46
C LEU A 540 -5.30 4.71 28.98
N THR A 541 -6.14 3.83 29.51
CA THR A 541 -6.37 3.68 30.95
C THR A 541 -6.07 2.24 31.33
N VAL A 542 -5.26 2.09 32.37
CA VAL A 542 -4.87 0.79 32.91
C VAL A 542 -5.02 0.88 34.42
N ASN A 543 -5.82 0.00 35.02
CA ASN A 543 -5.84 -0.08 36.48
C ASN A 543 -4.60 -0.82 36.99
N ASN A 544 -3.93 -0.24 37.99
CA ASN A 544 -2.86 -0.88 38.76
C ASN A 544 -1.63 -1.33 37.95
N ALA A 545 -1.38 -0.74 36.78
CA ALA A 545 -0.15 -0.92 36.00
C ALA A 545 0.10 0.30 35.08
N VAL A 546 1.32 0.40 34.57
CA VAL A 546 1.74 1.47 33.65
C VAL A 546 2.21 0.83 32.36
N ALA A 547 1.77 1.39 31.23
CA ALA A 547 2.25 0.96 29.93
C ALA A 547 3.68 1.44 29.70
N THR A 548 4.51 0.62 29.07
CA THR A 548 5.90 0.96 28.76
C THR A 548 6.22 0.65 27.31
N ILE A 549 7.04 1.51 26.70
CA ILE A 549 7.64 1.24 25.39
C ILE A 549 8.96 0.52 25.62
N ARG A 550 9.13 -0.63 24.98
CA ARG A 550 10.40 -1.37 24.97
C ARG A 550 10.88 -1.58 23.55
N LYS A 551 12.20 -1.72 23.38
CA LYS A 551 12.83 -2.07 22.10
C LYS A 551 13.25 -3.54 22.11
N ASN A 552 12.90 -4.28 21.06
CA ASN A 552 13.29 -5.67 20.88
C ASN A 552 13.48 -5.97 19.39
N ASN A 553 14.59 -6.58 18.99
CA ASN A 553 14.85 -7.03 17.61
C ASN A 553 14.51 -6.00 16.51
N GLY A 554 14.88 -4.73 16.72
CA GLY A 554 14.67 -3.67 15.74
C GLY A 554 13.26 -3.07 15.71
N VAL A 555 12.32 -3.57 16.53
CA VAL A 555 10.98 -2.99 16.73
C VAL A 555 10.83 -2.40 18.12
N GLN A 556 9.85 -1.50 18.26
CA GLN A 556 9.34 -0.99 19.52
C GLN A 556 7.96 -1.58 19.80
N GLN A 557 7.70 -1.87 21.07
CA GLN A 557 6.46 -2.47 21.55
C GLN A 557 5.92 -1.67 22.73
N LEU A 558 4.67 -1.23 22.64
CA LEU A 558 3.92 -0.67 23.75
C LEU A 558 3.24 -1.81 24.49
N ILE A 559 3.69 -2.08 25.72
CA ILE A 559 3.24 -3.23 26.51
C ILE A 559 2.72 -2.84 27.88
N VAL A 560 1.82 -3.66 28.42
CA VAL A 560 1.30 -3.54 29.78
C VAL A 560 1.58 -4.82 30.55
N PRO A 561 2.22 -4.79 31.74
CA PRO A 561 2.37 -5.97 32.57
C PRO A 561 1.01 -6.41 33.14
N VAL A 562 0.76 -7.72 33.12
CA VAL A 562 -0.41 -8.31 33.75
C VAL A 562 -0.25 -8.24 35.26
N SER A 563 -1.25 -7.66 35.94
CA SER A 563 -1.23 -7.49 37.39
C SER A 563 -1.16 -8.85 38.13
N VAL A 564 -0.38 -8.87 39.20
CA VAL A 564 -0.32 -9.98 40.18
C VAL A 564 -0.93 -9.61 41.53
N SER A 565 -1.27 -8.33 41.73
CA SER A 565 -1.88 -7.82 42.95
C SER A 565 -3.40 -7.79 42.85
N THR A 566 -3.94 -7.55 41.66
CA THR A 566 -5.38 -7.45 41.42
C THR A 566 -5.88 -8.68 40.65
N PRO A 567 -6.95 -9.37 41.11
CA PRO A 567 -7.50 -10.53 40.41
C PRO A 567 -7.99 -10.23 38.99
N VAL A 568 -8.51 -9.02 38.77
CA VAL A 568 -9.03 -8.54 37.48
C VAL A 568 -8.37 -7.21 37.12
N GLN A 569 -7.70 -7.17 35.99
CA GLN A 569 -7.13 -5.97 35.39
C GLN A 569 -7.96 -5.58 34.16
N THR A 570 -8.27 -4.29 34.04
CA THR A 570 -8.99 -3.72 32.91
C THR A 570 -8.05 -2.75 32.19
N ILE A 571 -7.98 -2.90 30.88
CA ILE A 571 -7.24 -1.99 29.99
C ILE A 571 -8.24 -1.44 28.97
N GLN A 572 -8.34 -0.13 28.86
CA GLN A 572 -9.19 0.52 27.87
C GLN A 572 -8.38 1.55 27.08
N TYR A 573 -8.55 1.57 25.77
CA TYR A 573 -7.89 2.52 24.89
C TYR A 573 -8.61 2.63 23.56
N ASN A 574 -8.32 3.70 22.84
CA ASN A 574 -8.78 3.91 21.49
C ASN A 574 -7.68 3.56 20.49
N ILE A 575 -8.06 2.94 19.39
CA ILE A 575 -7.23 2.71 18.20
C ILE A 575 -7.82 3.58 17.09
N VAL A 576 -7.04 4.53 16.59
CA VAL A 576 -7.46 5.50 15.58
C VAL A 576 -6.61 5.33 14.34
N TRP A 577 -7.22 5.16 13.17
CA TRP A 577 -6.52 4.86 11.92
C TRP A 577 -7.11 5.58 10.70
#